data_AF-A0A1J3H4Z5-F1
#
_entry.id   AF-A0A1J3H4Z5-F1
#
_cell.length_a   1.000
_cell.length_b   1.000
_cell.length_c   1.000
_cell.angle_alpha   90.00
_cell.angle_beta   90.00
_cell.angle_gamma   90.00
#
_symmetry.space_group_name_H-M   'P 1'
#
loop_
_entity.id
_entity.type
_entity.pdbx_description
1 polymer ?
#
loop_
_entity_poly.entity_id
_entity_poly.type
_entity_poly.pdbx_seq_one_letter_code
_entity_poly.pdbx_strand_id
1 'polypeptide(L)'
;MRFGLMRSVLIHPFGGSIITVRSTTTSGQYVASRSRDPVFEKLMDKYKNLLKVIAIQDLILANPTADPPSVSIEFLSRLSQKLHLNRGAASFLRKYPHIFHVLYDPVKSQPFCTLTDAAIEISRQEALAI
;
A
#
# COMPACT_ATOMS: atom_id res chain seq x y z
N MET A 1 43.47 35.46 4.41
CA MET A 1 42.70 36.68 4.11
C MET A 1 42.30 36.63 2.64
N ARG A 2 41.01 36.45 2.34
CA ARG A 2 40.51 36.23 0.97
C ARG A 2 40.18 37.58 0.33
N PHE A 3 40.80 37.85 -0.82
CA PHE A 3 40.67 39.07 -1.60
C PHE A 3 39.22 39.32 -2.03
N GLY A 4 38.71 40.50 -1.71
CA GLY A 4 37.41 40.98 -2.17
C GLY A 4 37.48 41.37 -3.65
N LEU A 5 36.69 40.71 -4.48
CA LEU A 5 36.50 41.11 -5.87
C LEU A 5 35.34 42.11 -5.92
N MET A 6 35.67 43.39 -6.07
CA MET A 6 34.72 44.46 -6.35
C MET A 6 33.98 44.14 -7.66
N ARG A 7 32.66 43.91 -7.58
CA ARG A 7 31.79 43.89 -8.77
C ARG A 7 31.55 45.33 -9.21
N SER A 8 32.23 45.76 -10.26
CA SER A 8 31.87 46.97 -10.99
C SER A 8 30.58 46.71 -11.78
N VAL A 9 29.47 47.28 -11.33
CA VAL A 9 28.24 47.32 -12.12
C VAL A 9 28.32 48.55 -13.01
N LEU A 10 28.75 48.36 -14.25
CA LEU A 10 28.65 49.37 -15.30
C LEU A 10 27.17 49.43 -15.73
N ILE A 11 26.41 50.34 -15.14
CA ILE A 11 25.04 50.63 -15.57
C ILE A 11 25.14 51.49 -16.83
N HIS A 12 24.94 50.87 -18.00
CA HIS A 12 24.58 51.57 -19.22
C HIS A 12 23.06 51.50 -19.41
N PRO A 13 22.38 52.64 -19.68
CA PRO A 13 20.95 52.65 -19.99
C PRO A 13 20.80 52.38 -21.50
N PHE A 14 20.83 51.11 -21.89
CA PHE A 14 20.40 50.70 -23.23
C PHE A 14 19.12 49.91 -23.09
N GLY A 15 18.06 50.42 -23.74
CA GLY A 15 16.72 49.84 -23.77
C GLY A 15 16.69 48.46 -24.42
N GLY A 16 17.12 47.44 -23.70
CA GLY A 16 16.92 46.03 -24.01
C GLY A 16 15.87 45.47 -23.06
N SER A 17 14.75 45.00 -23.61
CA SER A 17 13.73 44.27 -22.85
C SER A 17 14.39 43.17 -22.03
N ILE A 18 14.31 43.25 -20.70
CA ILE A 18 14.75 42.18 -19.80
C ILE A 18 13.82 41.01 -20.09
N ILE A 19 14.27 40.06 -20.91
CA ILE A 19 13.56 38.79 -21.10
C ILE A 19 13.65 38.06 -19.76
N THR A 20 12.64 38.24 -18.93
CA THR A 20 12.42 37.44 -17.73
C THR A 20 12.04 36.04 -18.20
N VAL A 21 13.04 35.16 -18.33
CA VAL A 21 12.80 33.75 -18.63
C VAL A 21 12.00 33.18 -17.45
N ARG A 22 10.72 32.89 -17.68
CA ARG A 22 9.86 32.25 -16.70
C ARG A 22 10.32 30.80 -16.55
N SER A 23 10.99 30.48 -15.45
CA SER A 23 11.35 29.11 -15.10
C SER A 23 10.07 28.29 -14.93
N THR A 24 9.76 27.41 -15.87
CA THR A 24 8.64 26.49 -15.76
C THR A 24 9.10 25.27 -14.96
N THR A 25 8.44 25.03 -13.83
CA THR A 25 8.67 23.80 -13.05
C THR A 25 8.05 22.64 -13.82
N THR A 26 8.87 21.69 -14.24
CA THR A 26 8.37 20.46 -14.86
C THR A 26 7.59 19.64 -13.84
N SER A 27 6.69 18.77 -14.30
CA SER A 27 5.95 17.87 -13.41
C SER A 27 6.87 17.02 -12.53
N GLY A 28 8.02 16.58 -13.06
CA GLY A 28 9.04 15.85 -12.30
C GLY A 28 9.67 16.67 -11.17
N GLN A 29 10.06 17.92 -11.45
CA GLN A 29 10.61 18.83 -10.43
C GLN A 29 9.58 19.16 -9.35
N TYR A 30 8.32 19.33 -9.73
CA TYR A 30 7.22 19.59 -8.79
C TYR A 30 6.93 18.39 -7.88
N VAL A 31 7.05 17.16 -8.39
CA VAL A 31 6.91 15.95 -7.58
C VAL A 31 8.12 15.79 -6.64
N ALA A 32 9.33 16.08 -7.11
CA ALA A 32 10.56 15.98 -6.33
C ALA A 32 10.68 17.03 -5.22
N SER A 33 10.07 18.20 -5.38
CA SER A 33 10.09 19.26 -4.36
C SER A 33 9.16 18.99 -3.15
N ARG A 34 8.36 17.92 -3.19
CA ARG A 34 7.49 17.55 -2.07
C ARG A 34 8.32 16.91 -0.96
N SER A 35 8.15 17.38 0.28
CA SER A 35 8.71 16.72 1.46
C SER A 35 8.02 15.36 1.66
N ARG A 36 8.67 14.28 1.21
CA ARG A 36 8.22 12.91 1.49
C ARG A 36 9.14 12.27 2.51
N ASP A 37 8.58 11.75 3.59
CA ASP A 37 9.33 10.92 4.52
C ASP A 37 9.40 9.49 3.96
N PRO A 38 10.58 9.00 3.56
CA PRO A 38 10.73 7.66 3.01
C PRO A 38 10.35 6.56 4.01
N VAL A 39 10.49 6.82 5.32
CA VAL A 39 10.12 5.87 6.37
C VAL A 39 8.60 5.79 6.45
N PHE A 40 7.92 6.93 6.49
CA PHE A 40 6.46 6.98 6.53
C PHE A 40 5.82 6.29 5.33
N GLU A 41 6.32 6.54 4.12
CA GLU A 41 5.82 5.90 2.89
C GLU A 41 5.94 4.36 2.96
N LYS A 42 7.09 3.87 3.44
CA LYS A 42 7.32 2.43 3.63
C LYS A 42 6.36 1.82 4.65
N LEU A 43 6.07 2.55 5.74
CA LEU A 43 5.09 2.10 6.75
C LEU A 43 3.67 2.12 6.17
N MET A 44 3.33 3.13 5.38
CA MET A 44 2.01 3.27 4.77
C MET A 44 1.70 2.16 3.77
N ASP A 45 2.71 1.70 3.03
CA ASP A 45 2.56 0.54 2.15
C ASP A 45 2.31 -0.76 2.92
N LYS A 46 2.94 -0.94 4.10
CA LYS A 46 2.63 -2.06 4.99
C LYS A 46 1.21 -1.95 5.55
N TYR A 47 0.82 -0.77 6.00
CA TYR A 47 -0.51 -0.50 6.53
C TYR A 47 -1.63 -0.80 5.52
N LYS A 48 -1.47 -0.39 4.25
CA LYS A 48 -2.42 -0.73 3.17
C LYS A 48 -2.54 -2.24 2.95
N ASN A 49 -1.47 -3.01 3.17
CA ASN A 49 -1.54 -4.46 3.10
C ASN A 49 -2.25 -5.04 4.32
N LEU A 50 -2.01 -4.50 5.51
CA LEU A 50 -2.70 -4.90 6.74
C LEU A 50 -4.22 -4.73 6.62
N LEU A 51 -4.70 -3.59 6.10
CA LEU A 51 -6.13 -3.38 5.87
C LEU A 51 -6.77 -4.45 4.97
N LYS A 52 -6.03 -4.95 3.96
CA LYS A 52 -6.51 -6.02 3.08
C LYS A 52 -6.54 -7.37 3.79
N VAL A 53 -5.57 -7.62 4.68
CA VAL A 53 -5.55 -8.82 5.52
C VAL A 53 -6.77 -8.82 6.43
N ILE A 54 -7.01 -7.72 7.14
CA ILE A 54 -8.16 -7.56 8.05
C ILE A 54 -9.48 -7.75 7.31
N ALA A 55 -9.66 -7.12 6.14
CA ALA A 55 -10.88 -7.29 5.35
C ALA A 55 -11.14 -8.75 4.93
N ILE A 56 -10.09 -9.54 4.65
CA ILE A 56 -10.23 -10.97 4.35
C ILE A 56 -10.52 -11.77 5.61
N GLN A 57 -9.87 -11.45 6.73
CA GLN A 57 -10.12 -12.07 8.04
C GLN A 57 -11.58 -11.86 8.47
N ASP A 58 -12.08 -10.63 8.41
CA ASP A 58 -13.48 -10.30 8.72
C ASP A 58 -14.44 -11.10 7.86
N LEU A 59 -14.12 -11.25 6.57
CA LEU A 59 -14.94 -12.02 5.63
C LEU A 59 -14.96 -13.52 5.96
N ILE A 60 -13.84 -14.07 6.44
CA ILE A 60 -13.74 -15.46 6.88
C ILE A 60 -14.55 -15.66 8.17
N LEU A 61 -14.37 -14.77 9.14
CA LEU A 61 -15.04 -14.85 10.45
C LEU A 61 -16.54 -14.57 10.36
N ALA A 62 -16.98 -13.74 9.41
CA ALA A 62 -18.39 -13.47 9.16
C ALA A 62 -19.17 -14.67 8.58
N ASN A 63 -18.48 -15.75 8.17
CA ASN A 63 -19.11 -16.95 7.63
C ASN A 63 -18.95 -18.15 8.59
N PRO A 64 -19.82 -18.27 9.62
CA PRO A 64 -19.72 -19.34 10.63
C PRO A 64 -20.19 -20.71 10.13
N THR A 65 -20.59 -20.84 8.86
CA THR A 65 -21.19 -22.07 8.33
C THR A 65 -20.19 -23.22 8.17
N ALA A 66 -18.88 -22.93 8.16
CA ALA A 66 -17.82 -23.93 8.09
C ALA A 66 -17.02 -23.94 9.40
N ASP A 67 -16.70 -25.14 9.89
CA ASP A 67 -15.76 -25.36 10.98
C ASP A 67 -14.56 -26.16 10.45
N PRO A 68 -13.36 -25.55 10.29
CA PRO A 68 -13.02 -24.17 10.63
C PRO A 68 -13.60 -23.13 9.63
N PRO A 69 -13.78 -21.85 10.06
CA PRO A 69 -14.26 -20.77 9.21
C PRO A 69 -13.42 -20.65 7.94
N SER A 70 -14.08 -20.68 6.79
CA SER A 70 -13.42 -20.74 5.50
C SER A 70 -14.18 -19.99 4.41
N VAL A 71 -13.43 -19.53 3.42
CA VAL A 71 -13.97 -18.82 2.25
C VAL A 71 -13.38 -19.39 0.96
N SER A 72 -14.18 -19.52 -0.09
CA SER A 72 -13.66 -20.02 -1.37
C SER A 72 -12.75 -18.97 -2.04
N ILE A 73 -11.66 -19.42 -2.67
CA ILE A 73 -10.76 -18.52 -3.40
C ILE A 73 -11.45 -17.94 -4.62
N GLU A 74 -12.40 -18.67 -5.21
CA GLU A 74 -13.22 -18.16 -6.32
C GLU A 74 -14.04 -16.94 -5.89
N PHE A 75 -14.70 -17.01 -4.73
CA PHE A 75 -15.43 -15.88 -4.16
C PHE A 75 -14.52 -14.69 -3.85
N LEU A 76 -13.36 -14.94 -3.22
CA LEU A 76 -12.35 -13.89 -3.01
C LEU A 76 -11.86 -13.27 -4.33
N SER A 77 -11.77 -14.07 -5.40
CA SER A 77 -11.36 -13.59 -6.72
C SER A 77 -12.40 -12.66 -7.32
N ARG A 78 -13.70 -12.93 -7.13
CA ARG A 78 -14.78 -12.00 -7.52
C ARG A 78 -14.73 -10.69 -6.73
N LEU A 79 -14.32 -10.74 -5.46
CA LEU A 79 -14.16 -9.55 -4.61
C LEU A 79 -12.79 -8.86 -4.75
N SER A 80 -11.87 -9.40 -5.54
CA SER A 80 -10.47 -8.93 -5.63
C SER A 80 -10.34 -7.46 -5.99
N GLN A 81 -11.22 -6.94 -6.85
CA GLN A 81 -11.24 -5.52 -7.22
C GLN A 81 -11.66 -4.63 -6.04
N LYS A 82 -12.71 -5.03 -5.31
CA LYS A 82 -13.20 -4.30 -4.12
C LYS A 82 -12.20 -4.33 -2.97
N LEU A 83 -11.49 -5.45 -2.81
CA LEU A 83 -10.45 -5.63 -1.80
C LEU A 83 -9.06 -5.09 -2.25
N HIS A 84 -8.98 -4.49 -3.44
CA HIS A 84 -7.74 -3.96 -4.03
C HIS A 84 -6.58 -4.99 -4.08
N LEU A 85 -6.90 -6.24 -4.42
CA LEU A 85 -5.95 -7.34 -4.58
C LEU A 85 -5.37 -7.34 -6.01
N ASN A 86 -4.44 -6.43 -6.27
CA ASN A 86 -3.93 -6.12 -7.63
C ASN A 86 -3.35 -7.32 -8.42
N ARG A 87 -2.87 -8.36 -7.74
CA ARG A 87 -2.32 -9.60 -8.39
C ARG A 87 -3.27 -10.79 -8.29
N GLY A 88 -4.52 -10.56 -7.87
CA GLY A 88 -5.51 -11.59 -7.59
C GLY A 88 -5.43 -12.15 -6.16
N ALA A 89 -6.52 -12.78 -5.73
CA ALA A 89 -6.68 -13.31 -4.38
C ALA A 89 -5.61 -14.36 -4.05
N ALA A 90 -5.43 -15.36 -4.92
CA ALA A 90 -4.45 -16.44 -4.69
C ALA A 90 -3.01 -15.93 -4.58
N SER A 91 -2.62 -14.90 -5.34
CA SER A 91 -1.29 -14.30 -5.21
C SER A 91 -1.12 -13.55 -3.88
N PHE A 92 -2.17 -12.92 -3.38
CA PHE A 92 -2.14 -12.20 -2.11
C PHE A 92 -2.05 -13.18 -0.93
N LEU A 93 -2.86 -14.24 -0.93
CA LEU A 93 -2.87 -15.25 0.13
C LEU A 93 -1.50 -15.92 0.29
N ARG A 94 -0.87 -16.32 -0.82
CA ARG A 94 0.48 -16.94 -0.82
C ARG A 94 1.58 -16.02 -0.29
N LYS A 95 1.36 -14.70 -0.26
CA LYS A 95 2.31 -13.73 0.29
C LYS A 95 2.35 -13.77 1.83
N TYR A 96 1.27 -14.22 2.47
CA TYR A 96 1.12 -14.25 3.94
C TYR A 96 0.73 -15.65 4.45
N PRO A 97 1.59 -16.66 4.26
CA PRO A 97 1.30 -18.04 4.68
C PRO A 97 1.24 -18.24 6.20
N HIS A 98 1.72 -17.26 6.98
CA HIS A 98 1.64 -17.24 8.44
C HIS A 98 0.28 -16.75 8.96
N ILE A 99 -0.57 -16.24 8.07
CA ILE A 99 -1.92 -15.74 8.40
C ILE A 99 -2.97 -16.62 7.72
N PHE A 100 -2.77 -16.92 6.44
CA PHE A 100 -3.72 -17.65 5.61
C PHE A 100 -3.22 -19.04 5.27
N HIS A 101 -4.10 -20.01 5.44
CA HIS A 101 -3.91 -21.37 5.00
C HIS A 101 -4.83 -21.68 3.82
N VAL A 102 -4.27 -22.20 2.73
CA VAL A 102 -5.04 -22.55 1.53
C VAL A 102 -5.24 -24.06 1.50
N LEU A 103 -6.48 -24.49 1.57
CA LEU A 103 -6.91 -25.88 1.56
C LEU A 103 -7.62 -26.21 0.25
N TYR A 104 -7.60 -27.46 -0.16
CA TYR A 104 -8.40 -27.94 -1.28
C TYR A 104 -9.52 -28.83 -0.76
N ASP A 105 -10.77 -28.47 -1.04
CA ASP A 105 -11.92 -29.29 -0.70
C ASP A 105 -12.19 -30.28 -1.85
N PRO A 106 -11.99 -31.60 -1.64
CA PRO A 106 -12.21 -32.59 -2.69
C PRO A 106 -13.69 -32.75 -3.05
N VAL A 107 -14.61 -32.49 -2.11
CA VAL A 107 -16.06 -32.63 -2.33
C VAL A 107 -16.56 -31.55 -3.28
N LYS A 108 -16.08 -30.32 -3.08
CA LYS A 108 -16.44 -29.18 -3.93
C LYS A 108 -15.52 -29.00 -5.13
N SER A 109 -14.40 -29.73 -5.16
CA SER A 109 -13.32 -29.59 -6.16
C SER A 109 -12.84 -28.14 -6.31
N GLN A 110 -12.77 -27.42 -5.19
CA GLN A 110 -12.42 -26.00 -5.15
C GLN A 110 -11.46 -25.68 -4.01
N PRO A 111 -10.56 -24.70 -4.21
CA PRO A 111 -9.68 -24.25 -3.14
C PRO A 111 -10.38 -23.23 -2.22
N PHE A 112 -10.14 -23.40 -0.92
CA PHE A 112 -10.62 -22.56 0.17
C PHE A 112 -9.45 -21.92 0.92
N CYS A 113 -9.73 -20.81 1.58
CA CYS A 113 -8.82 -20.10 2.45
C CYS A 113 -9.37 -20.10 3.87
N THR A 114 -8.53 -20.43 4.84
CA THR A 114 -8.79 -20.37 6.28
C THR A 114 -7.71 -19.54 6.97
N LEU A 115 -7.96 -19.16 8.22
CA LEU A 115 -6.93 -18.55 9.07
C LEU A 115 -6.09 -19.63 9.74
N THR A 116 -4.83 -19.31 10.02
CA THR A 116 -3.95 -20.14 10.86
C THR A 116 -4.33 -19.98 12.34
N ASP A 117 -4.09 -21.00 13.16
CA ASP A 117 -4.37 -20.97 14.60
C ASP A 117 -3.79 -19.74 15.31
N ALA A 118 -2.55 -19.36 14.94
CA ALA A 118 -1.91 -18.16 15.46
C ALA A 118 -2.67 -16.86 15.11
N ALA A 119 -3.19 -16.76 13.88
CA ALA A 119 -3.97 -15.60 13.45
C ALA A 119 -5.35 -15.56 14.12
N ILE A 120 -5.97 -16.73 14.34
CA ILE A 120 -7.22 -16.84 15.09
C ILE A 120 -7.02 -16.38 16.54
N GLU A 121 -5.95 -16.83 17.20
CA GLU A 121 -5.65 -16.43 18.58
C GLU A 121 -5.37 -14.94 18.69
N ILE A 122 -4.62 -14.34 17.75
CA ILE A 122 -4.42 -12.88 17.71
C ILE A 122 -5.76 -12.15 17.56
N SER A 123 -6.60 -12.59 16.62
CA SER A 123 -7.94 -12.00 16.43
C SER A 123 -8.78 -12.06 17.70
N ARG A 124 -8.68 -13.16 18.46
CA ARG A 124 -9.38 -13.35 19.73
C ARG A 124 -8.85 -12.38 20.80
N GLN A 125 -7.53 -12.20 20.89
CA GLN A 125 -6.91 -11.28 21.83
C GLN A 125 -7.25 -9.82 21.51
N GLU A 126 -7.25 -9.44 20.22
CA GLU A 126 -7.67 -8.12 19.78
C GLU A 126 -9.13 -7.83 20.16
N ALA A 127 -10.03 -8.80 19.98
CA ALA A 127 -11.44 -8.67 20.36
C ALA A 127 -11.66 -8.55 21.88
N LEU A 128 -10.75 -9.06 22.71
CA LEU A 128 -10.80 -8.94 24.17
C LEU A 128 -10.20 -7.64 24.71
N ALA A 129 -9.37 -6.97 23.91
CA ALA A 129 -8.66 -5.76 24.32
C ALA A 129 -9.50 -4.48 24.09
N ILE A 130 -10.64 -4.58 23.40
CA ILE A 130 -11.57 -3.49 23.06
C ILE A 130 -12.83 -3.65 23.91
#